data_AF-A0A3C0GW61-F1
#
_entry.id   AF-A0A3C0GW61-F1
#
_cell.length_a   1.000
_cell.length_b   1.000
_cell.length_c   1.000
_cell.angle_alpha   90.00
_cell.angle_beta   90.00
_cell.angle_gamma   90.00
#
_symmetry.space_group_name_H-M   'P 1'
#
loop_
_entity.id
_entity.type
_entity.pdbx_description
1 polymer ?
#
loop_
_entity_poly.entity_id
_entity_poly.type
_entity_poly.pdbx_seq_one_letter_code
_entity_poly.pdbx_strand_id
1 'polypeptide(L)'
;MALTLDNYFVPGWRDQVHSCPACEWQGTARQMPMELHEDEAQFDCPQCENPLLLVVHPSLAQVQAAAADGHPEAIEQMAILASAPRPH
;
A
#
# COMPACT_ATOMS: atom_id res chain seq x y z
N MET A 1 -4.92 -15.48 -7.86
CA MET A 1 -5.28 -14.72 -6.65
C MET A 1 -4.35 -13.53 -6.58
N ALA A 2 -4.87 -12.32 -6.40
CA ALA A 2 -4.07 -11.13 -6.21
C ALA A 2 -3.40 -11.15 -4.83
N LEU A 3 -2.23 -10.53 -4.71
CA LEU A 3 -1.56 -10.36 -3.42
C LEU A 3 -2.23 -9.20 -2.67
N THR A 4 -2.59 -9.39 -1.41
CA THR A 4 -3.11 -8.30 -0.57
C THR A 4 -2.04 -7.91 0.45
N LEU A 5 -1.71 -6.62 0.52
CA LEU A 5 -0.86 -6.01 1.52
C LEU A 5 -1.72 -5.23 2.50
N ASP A 6 -1.78 -5.69 3.75
CA ASP A 6 -2.59 -5.07 4.80
C ASP A 6 -2.04 -3.71 5.30
N ASN A 7 -0.87 -3.29 4.82
CA ASN A 7 -0.31 -1.97 5.07
C ASN A 7 0.77 -1.62 4.03
N TYR A 8 0.88 -0.35 3.68
CA TYR A 8 1.91 0.14 2.75
C TYR A 8 3.28 0.39 3.40
N PHE A 9 3.46 0.14 4.71
CA PHE A 9 4.75 0.31 5.39
C PHE A 9 5.74 -0.82 5.10
N VAL A 10 5.30 -1.90 4.44
CA VAL A 10 6.15 -3.04 4.08
C VAL A 10 7.36 -2.54 3.24
N PRO A 11 8.60 -2.68 3.72
CA PRO A 11 9.74 -2.14 3.00
C PRO A 11 9.89 -2.84 1.64
N GLY A 12 10.03 -2.04 0.58
CA GLY A 12 10.31 -2.54 -0.77
C GLY A 12 9.12 -3.15 -1.51
N TRP A 13 7.88 -3.06 -1.00
CA TRP A 13 6.71 -3.61 -1.70
C TRP A 13 6.51 -3.01 -3.10
N ARG A 14 6.83 -1.72 -3.28
CA ARG A 14 6.72 -1.04 -4.58
C ARG A 14 7.71 -1.56 -5.61
N ASP A 15 8.85 -2.05 -5.15
CA ASP A 15 9.95 -2.56 -5.96
C ASP A 15 9.93 -4.10 -6.05
N GLN A 16 8.96 -4.74 -5.39
CA GLN A 16 8.72 -6.18 -5.50
C GLN A 16 8.28 -6.51 -6.92
N VAL A 17 8.87 -7.56 -7.49
CA VAL A 17 8.48 -8.09 -8.79
C VAL A 17 7.25 -8.97 -8.61
N HIS A 18 6.18 -8.64 -9.34
CA HIS A 18 4.95 -9.40 -9.40
C HIS A 18 4.85 -10.09 -10.76
N SER A 19 4.36 -11.32 -10.75
CA SER A 19 4.12 -12.12 -11.96
C SER A 19 2.63 -12.30 -12.15
N CYS A 20 2.11 -11.92 -13.32
CA CYS A 20 0.71 -12.10 -13.66
C CYS A 20 0.43 -13.58 -13.99
N PRO A 21 -0.50 -14.25 -13.30
CA PRO A 21 -0.84 -15.64 -13.60
C PRO A 21 -1.65 -15.80 -14.90
N ALA A 22 -2.20 -14.72 -15.45
CA ALA A 22 -3.06 -14.75 -16.64
C ALA A 22 -2.29 -14.53 -17.95
N CYS A 23 -1.27 -13.65 -17.95
CA CYS A 23 -0.51 -13.29 -19.14
C CYS A 23 1.02 -13.42 -18.97
N GLU A 24 1.48 -13.96 -17.84
CA GLU A 24 2.91 -14.16 -17.53
C GLU A 24 3.76 -12.88 -17.48
N TRP A 25 3.10 -11.71 -17.49
CA TRP A 25 3.76 -10.42 -17.37
C TRP A 25 4.53 -10.33 -16.03
N GLN A 26 5.73 -9.77 -16.08
CA GLN A 26 6.57 -9.57 -14.90
C GLN A 26 7.01 -8.11 -14.82
N GLY A 27 6.80 -7.51 -13.67
CA GLY A 27 7.21 -6.14 -13.41
C GLY A 27 6.90 -5.73 -11.98
N THR A 28 7.21 -4.49 -11.65
CA THR A 28 6.98 -3.95 -10.30
C THR A 28 5.67 -3.19 -10.22
N ALA A 29 5.18 -2.94 -8.99
CA ALA A 29 3.96 -2.15 -8.78
C ALA A 29 4.05 -0.75 -9.42
N ARG A 30 5.27 -0.21 -9.60
CA ARG A 30 5.50 1.08 -10.30
C ARG A 30 5.12 1.06 -11.79
N GLN A 31 5.11 -0.11 -12.42
CA GLN A 31 4.79 -0.27 -13.83
C GLN A 31 3.30 -0.60 -14.07
N MET A 32 2.55 -0.81 -12.99
CA MET A 32 1.14 -1.15 -13.04
C MET A 32 0.28 0.11 -12.96
N PRO A 33 -0.85 0.19 -13.68
CA PRO A 33 -1.91 1.13 -13.36
C PRO A 33 -2.36 0.95 -11.91
N MET A 34 -2.46 2.07 -11.19
CA MET A 34 -2.93 2.13 -9.81
C MET A 34 -4.34 2.74 -9.82
N GLU A 35 -5.30 2.01 -9.27
CA GLU A 35 -6.65 2.49 -8.97
C GLU A 35 -6.77 2.76 -7.48
N LEU A 36 -7.25 3.95 -7.13
CA LEU A 36 -7.48 4.35 -5.75
C LEU A 36 -8.94 4.09 -5.39
N HIS A 37 -9.15 3.21 -4.41
CA HIS A 37 -10.44 3.00 -3.75
C HIS A 37 -10.47 3.74 -2.41
N GLU A 38 -11.61 3.68 -1.73
CA GLU A 38 -11.83 4.37 -0.45
C GLU A 38 -10.88 3.89 0.66
N ASP A 39 -10.64 2.58 0.75
CA ASP A 39 -9.81 1.96 1.81
C ASP A 39 -8.54 1.27 1.28
N GLU A 40 -8.38 1.17 -0.04
CA GLU A 40 -7.28 0.40 -0.65
C GLU A 40 -6.84 0.96 -2.01
N ALA A 41 -5.59 0.71 -2.37
CA ALA A 41 -5.06 0.96 -3.70
C ALA A 41 -4.89 -0.37 -4.44
N GLN A 42 -5.59 -0.53 -5.54
CA GLN A 42 -5.49 -1.70 -6.41
C GLN A 42 -4.48 -1.44 -7.53
N PHE A 43 -3.66 -2.44 -7.83
CA PHE A 43 -2.71 -2.42 -8.94
C PHE A 43 -3.02 -3.56 -9.89
N ASP A 44 -3.29 -3.21 -11.13
CA ASP A 44 -3.71 -4.13 -12.17
C ASP A 44 -2.60 -4.40 -13.17
N CYS A 45 -2.67 -5.55 -13.83
CA CYS A 45 -1.72 -5.87 -14.88
C CYS A 45 -1.94 -4.92 -16.08
N PRO A 46 -0.91 -4.21 -16.59
CA PRO A 46 -1.04 -3.31 -17.73
C PRO A 46 -1.36 -4.04 -19.05
N GLN A 47 -1.26 -5.37 -19.08
CA GLN A 47 -1.42 -6.18 -20.29
C GLN A 47 -2.78 -6.86 -20.41
N CYS A 48 -3.39 -7.22 -19.28
CA CYS A 48 -4.64 -7.98 -19.24
C CYS A 48 -5.65 -7.47 -18.21
N GLU A 49 -5.34 -6.35 -17.54
CA GLU A 49 -6.21 -5.70 -16.55
C GLU A 49 -6.57 -6.61 -15.36
N ASN A 50 -5.84 -7.71 -15.18
CA ASN A 50 -6.06 -8.61 -14.05
C ASN A 50 -5.45 -8.02 -12.78
N PRO A 51 -6.19 -7.98 -11.65
CA PRO A 51 -5.67 -7.48 -10.38
C PRO A 51 -4.51 -8.34 -9.89
N LEU A 52 -3.38 -7.68 -9.60
CA LEU A 52 -2.16 -8.32 -9.14
C LEU A 52 -1.88 -8.02 -7.68
N LEU A 53 -2.14 -6.80 -7.24
CA LEU A 53 -1.81 -6.34 -5.90
C LEU A 53 -2.90 -5.41 -5.36
N LEU A 54 -3.29 -5.60 -4.11
CA LEU A 54 -4.18 -4.69 -3.38
C LEU A 54 -3.43 -4.22 -2.14
N VAL A 55 -3.37 -2.92 -1.93
CA VAL A 55 -2.64 -2.29 -0.82
C VAL A 55 -3.64 -1.55 0.05
N VAL A 56 -3.97 -2.15 1.17
CA VAL A 56 -4.94 -1.62 2.13
C VAL A 56 -4.31 -0.48 2.93
N HIS A 57 -5.09 0.55 3.21
CA HIS A 57 -4.68 1.63 4.09
C HIS A 57 -4.44 1.09 5.51
N PRO A 58 -3.28 1.35 6.14
CA PRO A 58 -2.98 0.88 7.47
C PRO A 58 -3.96 1.46 8.48
N SER A 59 -4.37 0.61 9.42
CA SER A 59 -5.08 1.02 10.63
C SER A 59 -4.17 1.86 11.54
N LEU A 60 -4.78 2.62 12.45
CA LEU A 60 -4.05 3.41 13.44
C LEU A 60 -3.04 2.57 14.25
N ALA A 61 -3.38 1.31 14.57
CA ALA A 61 -2.50 0.41 15.29
C ALA A 61 -1.24 0.04 14.46
N GLN A 62 -1.38 -0.16 13.15
CA GLN A 62 -0.25 -0.42 12.26
C GLN A 62 0.63 0.83 12.06
N VAL A 63 0.02 2.02 11.96
CA VAL A 63 0.76 3.29 11.92
C VAL A 63 1.57 3.48 13.22
N GLN A 64 0.98 3.20 14.39
CA GLN A 64 1.69 3.27 15.67
C GLN A 64 2.85 2.28 15.75
N ALA A 65 2.65 1.04 15.29
CA ALA A 65 3.72 0.05 15.24
C ALA A 65 4.85 0.46 14.29
N ALA A 66 4.53 0.96 13.09
CA ALA A 66 5.52 1.46 12.14
C ALA A 66 6.26 2.70 12.66
N ALA A 67 5.59 3.60 13.37
CA ALA A 67 6.22 4.74 14.00
C ALA A 67 7.18 4.31 15.12
N ALA A 68 6.82 3.28 15.89
CA ALA A 68 7.69 2.69 16.91
C ALA A 68 8.91 1.97 16.31
N ASP A 69 8.77 1.38 15.12
CA ASP A 69 9.86 0.75 14.36
C ASP A 69 10.77 1.77 13.65
N GLY A 70 10.40 3.06 13.67
CA GLY A 70 11.22 4.16 13.16
C GLY A 70 10.91 4.56 11.71
N HIS A 71 9.76 4.17 11.15
CA HIS A 71 9.36 4.59 9.82
C HIS A 71 9.04 6.11 9.82
N PRO A 72 9.76 6.93 9.04
CA PRO A 72 9.60 8.39 9.07
C PRO A 72 8.17 8.81 8.69
N GLU A 73 7.60 8.18 7.67
CA GLU A 73 6.23 8.47 7.20
C GLU A 73 5.18 8.18 8.29
N ALA A 74 5.35 7.08 9.04
CA ALA A 74 4.46 6.75 10.15
C ALA A 74 4.58 7.74 11.32
N ILE A 75 5.81 8.19 11.62
CA ILE A 75 6.08 9.20 12.65
C ILE A 75 5.43 10.53 12.27
N GLU A 76 5.56 10.95 11.01
CA GLU A 76 4.91 12.16 10.49
C GLU A 76 3.38 12.05 10.55
N GLN A 77 2.80 10.91 10.16
CA GLN A 77 1.37 10.68 10.28
C GLN A 77 0.88 10.73 11.74
N MET A 78 1.64 10.16 12.68
CA MET A 78 1.34 10.26 14.11
C MET A 78 1.41 11.71 14.61
N ALA A 79 2.37 12.50 14.14
CA ALA A 79 2.49 13.92 14.49
C ALA A 79 1.31 14.75 13.96
N ILE A 80 0.82 14.46 12.75
CA ILE A 80 -0.37 15.09 12.16
C ILE A 80 -1.61 14.73 12.99
N LEU A 81 -1.81 13.45 13.30
CA LEU A 81 -2.92 12.97 14.12
C LEU A 81 -2.92 13.59 15.53
N ALA A 82 -1.74 13.74 16.14
CA ALA A 82 -1.59 14.40 17.44
C ALA A 82 -1.87 15.91 17.39
N SER A 83 -1.66 16.55 16.24
CA SER A 83 -1.87 17.99 16.03
C SER A 83 -3.28 18.33 15.57
N ALA A 84 -4.09 17.35 15.19
CA ALA A 84 -5.48 17.57 14.79
C ALA A 84 -6.28 18.11 15.99
N PRO A 85 -6.91 19.30 15.89
CA PRO A 85 -7.74 19.81 16.95
C PRO A 85 -8.91 18.84 17.17
N ARG A 86 -9.07 18.36 18.40
CA ARG A 86 -10.25 17.55 18.75
C ARG A 86 -11.48 18.44 18.54
N PRO A 87 -12.50 18.01 17.79
CA PRO A 87 -13.75 18.74 17.75
C PRO A 87 -14.30 18.80 19.18
N HIS A 88 -14.51 20.03 19.66
CA HIS A 88 -15.06 20.34 20.97
C HIS A 88 -16.58 20.09 21.02
#